data_AF-A0A1M5A5N1-F1
#
_entry.id   AF-A0A1M5A5N1-F1
#
_cell.length_a   1.000
_cell.length_b   1.000
_cell.length_c   1.000
_cell.angle_alpha   90.00
_cell.angle_beta   90.00
_cell.angle_gamma   90.00
#
_symmetry.space_group_name_H-M   'P 1'
#
loop_
_entity.id
_entity.type
_entity.pdbx_description
1 polymer ?
#
loop_
_entity_poly.entity_id
_entity_poly.type
_entity_poly.pdbx_seq_one_letter_code
_entity_poly.pdbx_strand_id
1 'polypeptide(L)'
;MGNLYEQLKRHVAGGGFIHKTPFEDLHSYKNEEDLSPEFRDKWCAPFYMNIGGTNQVLVDQLIEVRDQISYEIVLKLLGDFDWRTRQTGAFFAAIKGFKDLTDVIGTHFLKSELTYAGKVYAYTLASFNTPEGIDYLERYLDYYLLKPDLWFDQREAMEALTYLDKINQTDLAAKYHNNWLKFVKKKDNWKKEINLEGIEAQMKLIEKVKNFDPDYVSKSTEYGLTFSYISTPGIIGRRPQCISKQLHQYTCLYFLDWLDTEHVEYLLDELNKAMNGLAYDDYPSSDLYMEEIWLHYPSVTIADHLTIPMEDFKCILEEWGEFIKQG
;
A
#
# COMPACT_ATOMS: atom_id res chain seq x y z
N MET A 1 -12.18 5.33 -43.57
CA MET A 1 -11.40 6.16 -42.62
C MET A 1 -11.88 6.06 -41.17
N GLY A 2 -13.19 5.93 -40.87
CA GLY A 2 -13.68 5.81 -39.49
C GLY A 2 -13.18 4.60 -38.69
N ASN A 3 -12.96 3.44 -39.33
CA ASN A 3 -12.51 2.23 -38.63
C ASN A 3 -11.07 2.33 -38.07
N LEU A 4 -10.15 2.97 -38.80
CA LEU A 4 -8.77 3.13 -38.35
C LEU A 4 -8.63 4.14 -37.20
N TYR A 5 -9.39 5.23 -37.26
CA TYR A 5 -9.38 6.25 -36.22
C TYR A 5 -9.92 5.72 -34.88
N GLU A 6 -11.01 4.96 -34.90
CA GLU A 6 -11.56 4.32 -33.69
C GLU A 6 -10.64 3.22 -33.14
N GLN A 7 -10.01 2.43 -34.01
CA GLN A 7 -8.98 1.47 -33.59
C GLN A 7 -7.77 2.16 -32.95
N LEU A 8 -7.31 3.28 -33.51
CA LEU A 8 -6.21 4.06 -32.96
C LEU A 8 -6.57 4.68 -31.61
N LYS A 9 -7.75 5.30 -31.49
CA LYS A 9 -8.26 5.82 -30.21
C LYS A 9 -8.28 4.74 -29.14
N ARG A 10 -8.86 3.59 -29.48
CA ARG A 10 -8.95 2.44 -28.58
C ARG A 10 -7.57 1.94 -28.17
N HIS A 11 -6.62 1.84 -29.10
CA HIS A 11 -5.26 1.41 -28.79
C HIS A 11 -4.53 2.40 -27.87
N VAL A 12 -4.61 3.71 -28.15
CA VAL A 12 -4.01 4.76 -27.32
C VAL A 12 -4.62 4.79 -25.92
N ALA A 13 -5.92 4.53 -25.81
CA ALA A 13 -6.63 4.37 -24.55
C ALA A 13 -6.28 3.10 -23.79
N GLY A 14 -5.49 2.19 -24.37
CA GLY A 14 -5.07 0.91 -23.77
C GLY A 14 -6.02 -0.27 -24.06
N GLY A 15 -7.04 -0.10 -24.90
CA GLY A 15 -8.02 -1.12 -25.25
C GLY A 15 -7.59 -2.05 -26.40
N GLY A 16 -6.34 -2.46 -26.44
CA GLY A 16 -5.73 -3.14 -27.59
C GLY A 16 -6.28 -4.53 -27.92
N PHE A 17 -6.84 -5.26 -26.94
CA PHE A 17 -7.31 -6.64 -27.12
C PHE A 17 -8.81 -6.75 -26.84
N ILE A 18 -9.56 -7.26 -27.81
CA ILE A 18 -10.95 -7.71 -27.61
C ILE A 18 -10.88 -9.22 -27.37
N HIS A 19 -11.08 -9.66 -26.14
CA HIS A 19 -11.27 -11.08 -25.82
C HIS A 19 -12.74 -11.33 -25.52
N LYS A 20 -13.19 -12.56 -25.82
CA LYS A 20 -14.51 -13.01 -25.36
C LYS A 20 -14.47 -13.23 -23.86
N THR A 21 -15.47 -12.71 -23.17
CA THR A 21 -15.55 -12.80 -21.71
C THR A 21 -17.00 -13.02 -21.27
N PRO A 22 -17.26 -13.83 -20.23
CA PRO A 22 -18.61 -13.99 -19.69
C PRO A 22 -19.16 -12.70 -19.06
N PHE A 23 -18.32 -11.66 -18.96
CA PHE A 23 -18.65 -10.37 -18.37
C PHE A 23 -19.08 -9.31 -19.41
N GLU A 24 -19.34 -9.71 -20.66
CA GLU A 24 -19.74 -8.80 -21.74
C GLU A 24 -21.02 -8.03 -21.41
N ASP A 25 -21.98 -8.68 -20.73
CA ASP A 25 -23.28 -8.09 -20.36
C ASP A 25 -23.18 -7.13 -19.16
N LEU A 26 -22.03 -7.04 -18.48
CA LEU A 26 -21.85 -6.08 -17.40
C LEU A 26 -21.75 -4.65 -17.97
N HIS A 27 -22.55 -3.76 -17.40
CA HIS A 27 -22.58 -2.35 -17.80
C HIS A 27 -21.43 -1.59 -17.14
N SER A 28 -20.37 -1.32 -17.90
CA SER A 28 -19.31 -0.41 -17.49
C SER A 28 -19.89 0.99 -17.29
N TYR A 29 -19.65 1.61 -16.13
CA TYR A 29 -19.89 3.04 -15.99
C TYR A 29 -19.08 3.82 -17.03
N LYS A 30 -19.70 4.84 -17.62
CA LYS A 30 -19.09 5.70 -18.63
C LYS A 30 -19.59 7.13 -18.45
N ASN A 31 -18.72 8.09 -18.71
CA ASN A 31 -19.15 9.49 -18.77
C ASN A 31 -20.04 9.71 -19.99
N GLU A 32 -20.94 10.67 -19.89
CA GLU A 32 -21.73 11.16 -21.03
C GLU A 32 -20.88 11.98 -22.01
N GLU A 33 -19.86 12.67 -21.49
CA GLU A 33 -18.95 13.55 -22.22
C GLU A 33 -17.48 13.21 -21.95
N ASP A 34 -16.63 13.51 -22.93
CA ASP A 34 -15.17 13.37 -22.79
C ASP A 34 -14.63 14.32 -21.71
N LEU A 35 -13.62 13.88 -20.97
CA LEU A 35 -12.93 14.76 -20.02
C LEU A 35 -12.19 15.88 -20.75
N SER A 36 -12.28 17.11 -20.22
CA SER A 36 -11.53 18.23 -20.75
C SER A 36 -10.01 18.04 -20.54
N PRO A 37 -9.16 18.65 -21.39
CA PRO A 37 -7.72 18.63 -21.19
C PRO A 37 -7.31 19.15 -19.80
N GLU A 38 -7.92 20.24 -19.33
CA GLU A 38 -7.61 20.84 -18.02
C GLU A 38 -7.95 19.90 -16.87
N PHE A 39 -9.03 19.12 -17.01
CA PHE A 39 -9.38 18.10 -16.03
C PHE A 39 -8.31 16.99 -15.99
N ARG A 40 -7.86 16.50 -17.16
CA ARG A 40 -6.83 15.46 -17.24
C ARG A 40 -5.48 15.96 -16.73
N ASP A 41 -5.10 17.19 -17.04
CA ASP A 41 -3.85 17.82 -16.61
C ASP A 41 -3.81 18.01 -15.09
N LYS A 42 -4.95 18.33 -14.47
CA LYS A 42 -5.02 18.45 -13.01
C LYS A 42 -5.07 17.09 -12.31
N TRP A 43 -5.92 16.17 -12.78
CA TRP A 43 -6.32 15.01 -11.98
C TRP A 43 -5.70 13.69 -12.41
N CYS A 44 -5.12 13.61 -13.61
CA CYS A 44 -4.56 12.36 -14.13
C CYS A 44 -3.06 12.48 -14.39
N ALA A 45 -2.64 13.48 -15.18
CA ALA A 45 -1.28 13.61 -15.69
C ALA A 45 -0.18 13.60 -14.61
N PRO A 46 -0.35 14.22 -13.42
CA PRO A 46 0.70 14.22 -12.40
C PRO A 46 0.92 12.85 -11.76
N PHE A 47 -0.10 11.99 -11.75
CA PHE A 47 -0.15 10.81 -10.89
C PHE A 47 0.08 9.51 -11.65
N TYR A 48 -0.54 9.34 -12.82
CA TYR A 48 -0.74 8.00 -13.41
C TYR A 48 0.56 7.20 -13.62
N MET A 49 1.68 7.85 -13.98
CA MET A 49 2.95 7.15 -14.18
C MET A 49 3.59 6.63 -12.88
N ASN A 50 3.24 7.24 -11.75
CA ASN A 50 3.82 6.93 -10.44
C ASN A 50 2.94 6.01 -9.60
N ILE A 51 1.66 5.84 -9.95
CA ILE A 51 0.76 4.89 -9.27
C ILE A 51 1.35 3.48 -9.34
N GLY A 52 1.38 2.80 -8.20
CA GLY A 52 2.09 1.52 -8.03
C GLY A 52 3.54 1.66 -7.53
N GLY A 53 4.09 2.87 -7.49
CA GLY A 53 5.32 3.21 -6.77
C GLY A 53 5.06 3.74 -5.35
N THR A 54 6.12 3.88 -4.57
CA THR A 54 6.08 4.33 -3.17
C THR A 54 6.99 5.53 -2.88
N ASN A 55 7.34 6.30 -3.92
CA ASN A 55 8.25 7.43 -3.76
C ASN A 55 7.59 8.60 -3.02
N GLN A 56 8.39 9.38 -2.30
CA GLN A 56 7.92 10.52 -1.50
C GLN A 56 7.31 11.63 -2.37
N VAL A 57 7.79 11.83 -3.60
CA VAL A 57 7.25 12.83 -4.54
C VAL A 57 5.76 12.58 -4.82
N LEU A 58 5.37 11.33 -5.05
CA LEU A 58 3.97 10.96 -5.22
C LEU A 58 3.17 11.22 -3.95
N VAL A 59 3.71 10.89 -2.78
CA VAL A 59 3.04 11.12 -1.49
C VAL A 59 2.75 12.61 -1.29
N ASP A 60 3.74 13.47 -1.52
CA ASP A 60 3.60 14.93 -1.38
C ASP A 60 2.54 15.47 -2.34
N GLN A 61 2.59 15.07 -3.62
CA GLN A 61 1.60 15.45 -4.62
C GLN A 61 0.18 15.02 -4.24
N LEU A 62 0.02 13.81 -3.68
CA LEU A 62 -1.28 13.31 -3.24
C LEU A 62 -1.81 14.08 -2.05
N ILE A 63 -0.95 14.39 -1.07
CA ILE A 63 -1.30 15.19 0.11
C ILE A 63 -1.84 16.56 -0.31
N GLU A 64 -1.17 17.24 -1.23
CA GLU A 64 -1.57 18.57 -1.72
C GLU A 64 -2.99 18.60 -2.31
N VAL A 65 -3.42 17.53 -2.95
CA VAL A 65 -4.74 17.46 -3.62
C VAL A 65 -5.77 16.64 -2.86
N ARG A 66 -5.38 15.89 -1.82
CA ARG A 66 -6.21 14.90 -1.13
C ARG A 66 -7.58 15.44 -0.70
N ASP A 67 -7.59 16.66 -0.17
CA ASP A 67 -8.81 17.27 0.37
C ASP A 67 -9.71 17.82 -0.74
N GLN A 68 -9.18 17.99 -1.95
CA GLN A 68 -9.93 18.39 -3.14
C GLN A 68 -10.49 17.19 -3.92
N ILE A 69 -10.03 15.96 -3.66
CA ILE A 69 -10.55 14.75 -4.31
C ILE A 69 -11.98 14.49 -3.81
N SER A 70 -12.96 14.71 -4.69
CA SER A 70 -14.38 14.44 -4.45
C SER A 70 -14.83 13.14 -5.12
N TYR A 71 -15.99 12.64 -4.71
CA TYR A 71 -16.62 11.47 -5.32
C TYR A 71 -16.86 11.68 -6.83
N GLU A 72 -17.31 12.86 -7.24
CA GLU A 72 -17.58 13.20 -8.64
C GLU A 72 -16.32 13.23 -9.49
N ILE A 73 -15.19 13.70 -8.94
CA ILE A 73 -13.89 13.66 -9.62
C ILE A 73 -13.47 12.22 -9.88
N VAL A 74 -13.57 11.38 -8.86
CA VAL A 74 -13.24 9.95 -8.97
C VAL A 74 -14.14 9.26 -9.97
N LEU A 75 -15.45 9.50 -9.92
CA LEU A 75 -16.42 8.90 -10.83
C LEU A 75 -16.15 9.32 -12.29
N LYS A 76 -15.84 10.61 -12.53
CA LYS A 76 -15.44 11.11 -13.85
C LYS A 76 -14.18 10.42 -14.39
N LEU A 77 -13.17 10.21 -13.54
CA LEU A 77 -11.95 9.50 -13.91
C LEU A 77 -12.23 8.04 -14.29
N LEU A 78 -13.08 7.34 -13.53
CA LEU A 78 -13.47 5.96 -13.80
C LEU A 78 -14.33 5.82 -15.08
N GLY A 79 -15.17 6.81 -15.37
CA GLY A 79 -16.04 6.80 -16.54
C GLY A 79 -15.35 7.10 -17.87
N ASP A 80 -14.12 7.62 -17.87
CA ASP A 80 -13.35 7.85 -19.09
C ASP A 80 -12.76 6.52 -19.59
N PHE A 81 -12.88 6.24 -20.90
CA PHE A 81 -12.33 5.01 -21.48
C PHE A 81 -10.86 5.22 -21.80
N ASP A 82 -10.04 5.35 -20.76
CA ASP A 82 -8.59 5.51 -20.86
C ASP A 82 -7.90 4.90 -19.63
N TRP A 83 -6.88 4.07 -19.84
CA TRP A 83 -6.26 3.34 -18.74
C TRP A 83 -5.66 4.26 -17.67
N ARG A 84 -5.15 5.43 -18.08
CA ARG A 84 -4.48 6.40 -17.19
C ARG A 84 -5.48 7.04 -16.24
N THR A 85 -6.64 7.45 -16.78
CA THR A 85 -7.68 8.09 -15.98
C THR A 85 -8.36 7.07 -15.07
N ARG A 86 -8.68 5.87 -15.56
CA ARG A 86 -9.34 4.87 -14.70
C ARG A 86 -8.46 4.37 -13.57
N GLN A 87 -7.17 4.12 -13.81
CA GLN A 87 -6.28 3.73 -12.72
C GLN A 87 -6.16 4.86 -11.68
N THR A 88 -6.12 6.13 -12.14
CA THR A 88 -6.04 7.28 -11.23
C THR A 88 -7.31 7.42 -10.40
N GLY A 89 -8.48 7.25 -11.04
CA GLY A 89 -9.77 7.20 -10.35
C GLY A 89 -9.83 6.09 -9.30
N ALA A 90 -9.46 4.86 -9.65
CA ALA A 90 -9.46 3.74 -8.71
C ALA A 90 -8.52 3.97 -7.52
N PHE A 91 -7.34 4.54 -7.77
CA PHE A 91 -6.39 4.85 -6.72
C PHE A 91 -6.88 5.97 -5.79
N PHE A 92 -7.47 7.03 -6.35
CA PHE A 92 -8.12 8.08 -5.56
C PHE A 92 -9.30 7.55 -4.73
N ALA A 93 -10.07 6.61 -5.28
CA ALA A 93 -11.13 5.94 -4.54
C ALA A 93 -10.59 5.21 -3.31
N ALA A 94 -9.43 4.55 -3.41
CA ALA A 94 -8.75 3.91 -2.29
C ALA A 94 -8.32 4.92 -1.23
N ILE A 95 -7.66 6.03 -1.64
CA ILE A 95 -7.22 7.10 -0.72
C ILE A 95 -8.40 7.71 0.05
N LYS A 96 -9.54 7.93 -0.62
CA LYS A 96 -10.73 8.52 0.00
C LYS A 96 -11.65 7.50 0.68
N GLY A 97 -11.39 6.21 0.52
CA GLY A 97 -12.24 5.15 1.06
C GLY A 97 -13.66 5.14 0.47
N PHE A 98 -13.84 5.50 -0.80
CA PHE A 98 -15.14 5.54 -1.48
C PHE A 98 -15.65 4.13 -1.85
N LYS A 99 -16.01 3.35 -0.82
CA LYS A 99 -16.46 1.95 -0.96
C LYS A 99 -17.72 1.79 -1.81
N ASP A 100 -18.55 2.82 -1.92
CA ASP A 100 -19.73 2.83 -2.80
C ASP A 100 -19.37 2.69 -4.29
N LEU A 101 -18.09 2.87 -4.66
CA LEU A 101 -17.58 2.64 -6.02
C LEU A 101 -17.12 1.19 -6.26
N THR A 102 -17.31 0.28 -5.31
CA THR A 102 -16.90 -1.13 -5.43
C THR A 102 -17.44 -1.77 -6.72
N ASP A 103 -18.73 -1.58 -7.03
CA ASP A 103 -19.33 -2.18 -8.24
C ASP A 103 -18.79 -1.58 -9.55
N VAL A 104 -18.51 -0.27 -9.56
CA VAL A 104 -17.93 0.41 -10.73
C VAL A 104 -16.54 -0.16 -11.02
N ILE A 105 -15.70 -0.23 -9.98
CA ILE A 105 -14.32 -0.70 -10.08
C ILE A 105 -14.27 -2.20 -10.36
N GLY A 106 -15.08 -3.00 -9.66
CA GLY A 106 -15.20 -4.43 -9.85
C GLY A 106 -15.69 -4.80 -11.24
N THR A 107 -16.66 -4.07 -11.79
CA THR A 107 -17.11 -4.24 -13.17
C THR A 107 -16.00 -3.96 -14.17
N HIS A 108 -15.27 -2.86 -14.01
CA HIS A 108 -14.12 -2.56 -14.88
C HIS A 108 -13.02 -3.62 -14.79
N PHE A 109 -12.78 -4.15 -13.59
CA PHE A 109 -11.81 -5.21 -13.34
C PHE A 109 -12.19 -6.51 -14.06
N LEU A 110 -13.42 -7.01 -13.85
CA LEU A 110 -13.91 -8.22 -14.51
C LEU A 110 -13.86 -8.12 -16.03
N LYS A 111 -14.23 -6.97 -16.60
CA LYS A 111 -14.23 -6.82 -18.04
C LYS A 111 -12.83 -6.74 -18.64
N SER A 112 -11.82 -6.31 -17.87
CA SER A 112 -10.42 -6.23 -18.31
C SER A 112 -10.26 -5.54 -19.67
N GLU A 113 -10.99 -4.43 -19.87
CA GLU A 113 -11.09 -3.77 -21.19
C GLU A 113 -9.84 -2.95 -21.55
N LEU A 114 -9.02 -2.60 -20.57
CA LEU A 114 -7.88 -1.70 -20.68
C LEU A 114 -6.65 -2.31 -20.02
N THR A 115 -5.49 -2.20 -20.67
CA THR A 115 -4.21 -2.60 -20.08
C THR A 115 -3.82 -1.71 -18.89
N TYR A 116 -2.93 -2.19 -18.02
CA TYR A 116 -2.31 -1.47 -16.88
C TYR A 116 -3.22 -1.09 -15.71
N ALA A 117 -4.53 -0.97 -15.91
CA ALA A 117 -5.45 -0.55 -14.84
C ALA A 117 -5.83 -1.68 -13.87
N GLY A 118 -5.73 -2.95 -14.28
CA GLY A 118 -6.26 -4.08 -13.52
C GLY A 118 -5.57 -4.29 -12.17
N LYS A 119 -4.24 -4.15 -12.09
CA LYS A 119 -3.49 -4.11 -10.83
C LYS A 119 -4.10 -3.13 -9.83
N VAL A 120 -4.35 -1.90 -10.27
CA VAL A 120 -4.85 -0.84 -9.39
C VAL A 120 -6.28 -1.14 -8.96
N TYR A 121 -7.13 -1.70 -9.83
CA TYR A 121 -8.45 -2.16 -9.42
C TYR A 121 -8.37 -3.25 -8.35
N ALA A 122 -7.56 -4.29 -8.55
CA ALA A 122 -7.41 -5.38 -7.59
C ALA A 122 -6.97 -4.86 -6.21
N TYR A 123 -6.01 -3.93 -6.19
CA TYR A 123 -5.53 -3.33 -4.95
C TYR A 123 -6.59 -2.41 -4.33
N THR A 124 -7.30 -1.61 -5.11
CA THR A 124 -8.40 -0.79 -4.57
C THR A 124 -9.48 -1.67 -3.93
N LEU A 125 -9.88 -2.77 -4.57
CA LEU A 125 -10.85 -3.72 -3.99
C LEU A 125 -10.33 -4.31 -2.67
N ALA A 126 -9.04 -4.67 -2.60
CA ALA A 126 -8.41 -5.11 -1.36
C ALA A 126 -8.38 -4.02 -0.29
N SER A 127 -8.13 -2.76 -0.65
CA SER A 127 -8.15 -1.62 0.28
C SER A 127 -9.54 -1.37 0.88
N PHE A 128 -10.60 -1.65 0.10
CA PHE A 128 -11.97 -1.52 0.59
C PHE A 128 -12.34 -2.62 1.59
N ASN A 129 -11.76 -3.81 1.42
CA ASN A 129 -11.99 -4.99 2.24
C ASN A 129 -13.50 -5.22 2.49
N THR A 130 -14.27 -5.29 1.39
CA THR A 130 -15.72 -5.53 1.41
C THR A 130 -16.05 -6.92 0.88
N PRO A 131 -17.16 -7.55 1.31
CA PRO A 131 -17.63 -8.82 0.76
C PRO A 131 -17.79 -8.77 -0.78
N GLU A 132 -18.33 -7.66 -1.31
CA GLU A 132 -18.51 -7.46 -2.74
C GLU A 132 -17.16 -7.35 -3.47
N GLY A 133 -16.18 -6.67 -2.88
CA GLY A 133 -14.84 -6.57 -3.45
C GLY A 133 -14.13 -7.92 -3.53
N ILE A 134 -14.30 -8.77 -2.50
CA ILE A 134 -13.83 -10.16 -2.50
C ILE A 134 -14.52 -10.96 -3.61
N ASP A 135 -15.84 -10.86 -3.77
CA ASP A 135 -16.58 -11.53 -4.86
C ASP A 135 -16.03 -11.17 -6.25
N TYR A 136 -15.73 -9.89 -6.50
CA TYR A 136 -15.12 -9.46 -7.76
C TYR A 136 -13.74 -10.09 -8.00
N LEU A 137 -12.89 -10.19 -6.96
CA LEU A 137 -11.58 -10.84 -7.04
C LEU A 137 -11.72 -12.34 -7.34
N GLU A 138 -12.63 -13.03 -6.64
CA GLU A 138 -12.88 -14.45 -6.82
C GLU A 138 -13.42 -14.76 -8.22
N ARG A 139 -14.43 -14.02 -8.69
CA ARG A 139 -14.98 -14.17 -10.05
C ARG A 139 -13.96 -13.89 -11.14
N TYR A 140 -13.06 -12.94 -10.90
CA TYR A 140 -11.94 -12.69 -11.80
C TYR A 140 -11.03 -13.91 -11.88
N LEU A 141 -10.61 -14.44 -10.73
CA LEU A 141 -9.70 -15.59 -10.65
C LEU A 141 -10.33 -16.88 -11.20
N ASP A 142 -11.62 -17.12 -10.92
CA ASP A 142 -12.41 -18.25 -11.44
C ASP A 142 -12.32 -18.33 -12.97
N TYR A 143 -12.37 -17.18 -13.65
CA TYR A 143 -12.32 -17.13 -15.10
C TYR A 143 -10.89 -17.02 -15.64
N TYR A 144 -10.13 -16.01 -15.20
CA TYR A 144 -8.89 -15.61 -15.86
C TYR A 144 -7.68 -16.49 -15.54
N LEU A 145 -7.67 -17.24 -14.42
CA LEU A 145 -6.63 -18.24 -14.18
C LEU A 145 -6.73 -19.43 -15.15
N LEU A 146 -7.92 -19.69 -15.70
CA LEU A 146 -8.14 -20.74 -16.69
C LEU A 146 -7.76 -20.31 -18.12
N LYS A 147 -7.28 -19.07 -18.29
CA LYS A 147 -6.90 -18.50 -19.59
C LYS A 147 -5.39 -18.22 -19.65
N PRO A 148 -4.54 -19.26 -19.77
CA PRO A 148 -3.08 -19.10 -19.72
C PRO A 148 -2.52 -18.24 -20.86
N ASP A 149 -3.26 -18.04 -21.94
CA ASP A 149 -2.84 -17.22 -23.08
C ASP A 149 -3.12 -15.72 -22.86
N LEU A 150 -3.94 -15.37 -21.86
CA LEU A 150 -4.19 -13.98 -21.47
C LEU A 150 -3.12 -13.52 -20.46
N TRP A 151 -2.53 -12.35 -20.71
CA TRP A 151 -1.53 -11.71 -19.87
C TRP A 151 -2.14 -10.47 -19.21
N PHE A 152 -3.07 -10.72 -18.29
CA PHE A 152 -3.74 -9.67 -17.52
C PHE A 152 -3.19 -9.68 -16.09
N ASP A 153 -4.03 -9.29 -15.13
CA ASP A 153 -3.66 -8.99 -13.75
C ASP A 153 -3.97 -10.16 -12.80
N GLN A 154 -3.85 -11.42 -13.29
CA GLN A 154 -4.10 -12.61 -12.48
C GLN A 154 -3.17 -12.71 -11.26
N ARG A 155 -1.92 -12.23 -11.37
CA ARG A 155 -0.97 -12.19 -10.25
C ARG A 155 -1.47 -11.23 -9.18
N GLU A 156 -1.83 -10.03 -9.58
CA GLU A 156 -2.28 -8.97 -8.70
C GLU A 156 -3.62 -9.32 -8.04
N ALA A 157 -4.49 -10.05 -8.73
CA ALA A 157 -5.71 -10.63 -8.16
C ALA A 157 -5.40 -11.68 -7.08
N MET A 158 -4.41 -12.56 -7.32
CA MET A 158 -3.95 -13.53 -6.31
C MET A 158 -3.30 -12.82 -5.11
N GLU A 159 -2.48 -11.80 -5.34
CA GLU A 159 -1.85 -10.98 -4.30
C GLU A 159 -2.91 -10.27 -3.44
N ALA A 160 -3.90 -9.64 -4.08
CA ALA A 160 -5.03 -9.00 -3.40
C ALA A 160 -5.83 -9.96 -2.52
N LEU A 161 -6.20 -11.13 -3.04
CA LEU A 161 -6.96 -12.12 -2.26
C LEU A 161 -6.13 -12.71 -1.12
N THR A 162 -4.84 -12.99 -1.34
CA THR A 162 -3.93 -13.52 -0.30
C THR A 162 -3.67 -12.48 0.80
N TYR A 163 -3.56 -11.21 0.43
CA TYR A 163 -3.46 -10.11 1.39
C TYR A 163 -4.74 -9.98 2.24
N LEU A 164 -5.92 -10.14 1.64
CA LEU A 164 -7.19 -10.15 2.35
C LEU A 164 -7.33 -11.35 3.28
N ASP A 165 -6.86 -12.54 2.87
CA ASP A 165 -6.79 -13.71 3.75
C ASP A 165 -5.96 -13.45 5.01
N LYS A 166 -4.80 -12.79 4.86
CA LYS A 166 -3.94 -12.38 5.98
C LYS A 166 -4.65 -11.42 6.93
N ILE A 167 -5.38 -10.42 6.41
CA ILE A 167 -6.11 -9.45 7.25
C ILE A 167 -7.32 -10.08 7.94
N ASN A 168 -8.11 -10.83 7.19
CA ASN A 168 -9.41 -11.34 7.64
C ASN A 168 -9.31 -12.70 8.33
N GLN A 169 -8.10 -13.28 8.39
CA GLN A 169 -7.85 -14.63 8.91
C GLN A 169 -8.70 -15.69 8.21
N THR A 170 -8.72 -15.62 6.87
CA THR A 170 -9.41 -16.57 5.99
C THR A 170 -8.42 -17.35 5.13
N ASP A 171 -8.93 -18.28 4.31
CA ASP A 171 -8.13 -19.10 3.38
C ASP A 171 -8.83 -19.23 2.01
N LEU A 172 -9.32 -18.11 1.49
CA LEU A 172 -10.05 -18.05 0.22
C LEU A 172 -9.12 -18.30 -0.97
N ALA A 173 -7.87 -17.84 -0.91
CA ALA A 173 -6.88 -18.00 -1.98
C ALA A 173 -6.46 -19.47 -2.19
N ALA A 174 -6.57 -20.34 -1.17
CA ALA A 174 -6.17 -21.74 -1.28
C ALA A 174 -6.88 -22.50 -2.40
N LYS A 175 -8.16 -22.21 -2.66
CA LYS A 175 -8.91 -22.89 -3.74
C LYS A 175 -8.35 -22.61 -5.14
N TYR A 176 -7.61 -21.51 -5.30
CA TYR A 176 -7.01 -21.09 -6.56
C TYR A 176 -5.59 -21.62 -6.78
N HIS A 177 -4.94 -22.16 -5.74
CA HIS A 177 -3.53 -22.56 -5.78
C HIS A 177 -3.18 -23.47 -6.97
N ASN A 178 -3.98 -24.51 -7.22
CA ASN A 178 -3.75 -25.45 -8.32
C ASN A 178 -3.90 -24.79 -9.70
N ASN A 179 -4.85 -23.87 -9.86
CA ASN A 179 -5.05 -23.16 -11.11
C ASN A 179 -3.93 -22.13 -11.35
N TRP A 180 -3.48 -21.46 -10.29
CA TRP A 180 -2.31 -20.58 -10.33
C TRP A 180 -1.05 -21.32 -10.79
N LEU A 181 -0.72 -22.46 -10.17
CA LEU A 181 0.45 -23.26 -10.56
C LEU A 181 0.39 -23.71 -12.03
N LYS A 182 -0.80 -24.06 -12.54
CA LYS A 182 -1.01 -24.39 -13.95
C LYS A 182 -0.84 -23.17 -14.85
N PHE A 183 -1.35 -22.01 -14.44
CA PHE A 183 -1.28 -20.76 -15.16
C PHE A 183 0.17 -20.31 -15.36
N VAL A 184 0.95 -20.23 -14.27
CA VAL A 184 2.35 -19.74 -14.32
C VAL A 184 3.32 -20.71 -14.99
N LYS A 185 2.98 -22.01 -15.11
CA LYS A 185 3.83 -23.00 -15.78
C LYS A 185 4.18 -22.62 -17.23
N LYS A 186 3.31 -21.85 -17.89
CA LYS A 186 3.51 -21.37 -19.28
C LYS A 186 4.03 -19.94 -19.37
N LYS A 187 4.38 -19.31 -18.25
CA LYS A 187 4.80 -17.90 -18.17
C LYS A 187 6.25 -17.85 -17.71
N ASP A 188 7.16 -17.80 -18.67
CA ASP A 188 8.58 -17.65 -18.37
C ASP A 188 8.78 -16.38 -17.51
N ASN A 189 9.54 -16.50 -16.42
CA ASN A 189 9.82 -15.46 -15.41
C ASN A 189 8.73 -15.19 -14.36
N TRP A 190 7.58 -15.86 -14.39
CA TRP A 190 6.59 -15.75 -13.32
C TRP A 190 6.91 -16.70 -12.15
N LYS A 191 7.15 -16.13 -10.97
CA LYS A 191 7.33 -16.92 -9.73
C LYS A 191 6.02 -17.62 -9.35
N LYS A 192 6.14 -18.83 -8.80
CA LYS A 192 5.03 -19.62 -8.25
C LYS A 192 4.54 -19.09 -6.91
N GLU A 193 5.42 -18.50 -6.13
CA GLU A 193 5.07 -17.84 -4.87
C GLU A 193 4.38 -16.51 -5.15
N ILE A 194 3.36 -16.23 -4.36
CA ILE A 194 2.65 -14.95 -4.34
C ILE A 194 3.43 -14.03 -3.39
N ASN A 195 3.95 -12.91 -3.91
CA ASN A 195 4.70 -11.94 -3.11
C ASN A 195 3.74 -10.79 -2.72
N LEU A 196 3.64 -10.49 -1.42
CA LEU A 196 2.77 -9.43 -0.92
C LEU A 196 3.46 -8.07 -0.79
N GLU A 197 4.78 -7.99 -0.96
CA GLU A 197 5.56 -6.76 -0.79
C GLU A 197 4.97 -5.59 -1.58
N GLY A 198 4.58 -5.82 -2.83
CA GLY A 198 4.02 -4.79 -3.70
C GLY A 198 2.66 -4.26 -3.24
N ILE A 199 1.77 -5.13 -2.77
CA ILE A 199 0.45 -4.71 -2.26
C ILE A 199 0.58 -4.09 -0.87
N GLU A 200 1.39 -4.66 0.02
CA GLU A 200 1.62 -4.12 1.36
C GLU A 200 2.23 -2.71 1.30
N ALA A 201 3.20 -2.48 0.40
CA ALA A 201 3.79 -1.17 0.20
C ALA A 201 2.77 -0.15 -0.34
N GLN A 202 1.86 -0.56 -1.24
CA GLN A 202 0.77 0.30 -1.71
C GLN A 202 -0.25 0.62 -0.60
N MET A 203 -0.62 -0.37 0.22
CA MET A 203 -1.54 -0.14 1.34
C MET A 203 -0.96 0.82 2.37
N LYS A 204 0.34 0.68 2.68
CA LYS A 204 1.07 1.63 3.54
C LYS A 204 1.02 3.06 2.99
N LEU A 205 1.24 3.24 1.69
CA LEU A 205 1.16 4.55 1.06
C LEU A 205 -0.28 5.12 1.13
N ILE A 206 -1.29 4.32 0.80
CA ILE A 206 -2.70 4.74 0.86
C ILE A 206 -3.04 5.22 2.28
N GLU A 207 -2.70 4.44 3.30
CA GLU A 207 -2.94 4.81 4.70
C GLU A 207 -2.13 6.04 5.12
N LYS A 208 -0.89 6.19 4.66
CA LYS A 208 -0.07 7.39 4.90
C LYS A 208 -0.74 8.67 4.39
N VAL A 209 -1.26 8.64 3.15
CA VAL A 209 -1.94 9.81 2.56
C VAL A 209 -3.29 10.06 3.24
N LYS A 210 -4.07 8.99 3.45
CA LYS A 210 -5.40 9.05 4.06
C LYS A 210 -5.37 9.62 5.47
N ASN A 211 -4.39 9.20 6.28
CA ASN A 211 -4.23 9.62 7.68
C ASN A 211 -3.26 10.79 7.84
N PHE A 212 -2.81 11.42 6.75
CA PHE A 212 -1.91 12.57 6.85
C PHE A 212 -2.59 13.70 7.66
N ASP A 213 -1.92 14.15 8.71
CA ASP A 213 -2.35 15.26 9.52
C ASP A 213 -1.27 16.36 9.42
N PRO A 214 -1.58 17.53 8.83
CA PRO A 214 -0.62 18.62 8.68
C PRO A 214 -0.17 19.20 10.03
N ASP A 215 -0.96 19.00 11.09
CA ASP A 215 -0.66 19.45 12.44
C ASP A 215 -0.03 18.33 13.31
N TYR A 216 0.22 17.14 12.73
CA TYR A 216 0.84 16.02 13.43
C TYR A 216 2.23 16.42 13.93
N VAL A 217 2.38 16.36 15.25
CA VAL A 217 3.68 16.43 15.91
C VAL A 217 4.14 15.00 16.13
N SER A 218 5.29 14.65 15.53
CA SER A 218 5.87 13.31 15.67
C SER A 218 6.09 12.95 17.14
N LYS A 219 5.96 11.67 17.48
CA LYS A 219 6.20 11.23 18.86
C LYS A 219 7.65 11.47 19.25
N SER A 220 8.60 11.28 18.34
CA SER A 220 9.98 11.76 18.55
C SER A 220 10.04 13.24 18.93
N THR A 221 9.28 14.13 18.27
CA THR A 221 9.26 15.56 18.60
C THR A 221 8.56 15.84 19.94
N GLU A 222 7.44 15.17 20.23
CA GLU A 222 6.73 15.29 21.52
C GLU A 222 7.65 14.92 22.69
N TYR A 223 8.45 13.87 22.51
CA TYR A 223 9.47 13.41 23.46
C TYR A 223 10.80 14.18 23.35
N GLY A 224 10.86 15.25 22.56
CA GLY A 224 12.05 16.12 22.44
C GLY A 224 13.26 15.46 21.78
N LEU A 225 13.05 14.37 21.04
CA LEU A 225 14.04 13.65 20.26
C LEU A 225 14.26 14.31 18.89
N THR A 226 15.43 14.10 18.31
CA THR A 226 15.79 14.53 16.97
C THR A 226 16.68 13.48 16.33
N PHE A 227 16.32 13.01 15.15
CA PHE A 227 17.09 12.04 14.39
C PHE A 227 17.98 12.73 13.36
N SER A 228 19.23 12.32 13.26
CA SER A 228 20.20 12.92 12.35
C SER A 228 21.28 11.93 11.92
N TYR A 229 21.88 12.17 10.77
CA TYR A 229 23.01 11.38 10.28
C TYR A 229 24.31 12.11 10.59
N ILE A 230 25.20 11.46 11.32
CA ILE A 230 26.53 11.99 11.60
C ILE A 230 27.56 11.38 10.64
N SER A 231 28.47 12.24 10.15
CA SER A 231 29.64 11.82 9.39
C SER A 231 30.86 11.93 10.29
N THR A 232 31.57 10.84 10.55
CA THR A 232 32.82 10.88 11.30
C THR A 232 33.99 11.07 10.34
N PRO A 233 34.87 12.07 10.52
CA PRO A 233 36.04 12.26 9.68
C PRO A 233 36.88 10.97 9.61
N GLY A 234 37.11 10.45 8.40
CA GLY A 234 37.88 9.24 8.17
C GLY A 234 37.10 7.92 8.17
N ILE A 235 35.79 7.94 8.45
CA ILE A 235 34.90 6.78 8.30
C ILE A 235 34.03 6.99 7.05
N ILE A 236 34.02 5.99 6.15
CA ILE A 236 33.12 5.99 5.00
C ILE A 236 31.73 5.57 5.48
N GLY A 237 30.75 6.47 5.32
CA GLY A 237 29.36 6.23 5.68
C GLY A 237 28.80 7.31 6.60
N ARG A 238 27.49 7.28 6.78
CA ARG A 238 26.78 8.09 7.77
C ARG A 238 26.21 7.14 8.81
N ARG A 239 26.35 7.49 10.09
CA ARG A 239 25.72 6.74 11.18
C ARG A 239 24.45 7.47 11.62
N PRO A 240 23.31 6.78 11.78
CA PRO A 240 22.12 7.39 12.36
C PRO A 240 22.35 7.69 13.84
N GLN A 241 21.77 8.79 14.33
CA GLN A 241 21.87 9.25 15.71
C GLN A 241 20.55 9.87 16.16
N CYS A 242 20.12 9.50 17.37
CA CYS A 242 19.04 10.05 18.16
C CYS A 242 19.62 10.99 19.23
N ILE A 243 19.11 12.22 19.28
CA ILE A 243 19.54 13.25 20.23
C ILE A 243 18.32 13.76 20.98
N SER A 244 18.41 13.91 22.30
CA SER A 244 17.37 14.54 23.12
C SER A 244 17.72 16.00 23.40
N LYS A 245 16.79 16.91 23.12
CA LYS A 245 16.90 18.33 23.50
C LYS A 245 16.72 18.55 25.00
N GLN A 246 16.08 17.60 25.69
CA GLN A 246 15.87 17.63 27.13
C GLN A 246 16.94 16.75 27.79
N LEU A 247 18.01 17.38 28.27
CA LEU A 247 19.32 16.74 28.52
C LEU A 247 19.33 15.53 29.49
N HIS A 248 18.23 15.16 30.16
CA HIS A 248 18.23 14.11 31.19
C HIS A 248 17.00 13.18 31.22
N GLN A 249 15.83 13.54 30.69
CA GLN A 249 14.63 12.71 30.87
C GLN A 249 14.56 11.52 29.90
N TYR A 250 15.12 11.68 28.71
CA TYR A 250 14.99 10.71 27.60
C TYR A 250 16.33 10.20 27.09
N THR A 251 17.40 10.29 27.89
CA THR A 251 18.74 9.85 27.48
C THR A 251 18.84 8.35 27.29
N CYS A 252 18.01 7.55 27.98
CA CYS A 252 17.92 6.11 27.73
C CYS A 252 17.40 5.80 26.31
N LEU A 253 16.68 6.72 25.65
CA LEU A 253 16.28 6.55 24.24
C LEU A 253 17.45 6.66 23.25
N TYR A 254 18.69 6.90 23.71
CA TYR A 254 19.89 6.82 22.86
C TYR A 254 20.23 5.38 22.46
N PHE A 255 19.61 4.37 23.08
CA PHE A 255 19.74 3.01 22.61
C PHE A 255 19.28 2.86 21.14
N LEU A 256 18.40 3.74 20.65
CA LEU A 256 17.98 3.80 19.25
C LEU A 256 19.17 3.87 18.28
N ASP A 257 20.28 4.53 18.65
CA ASP A 257 21.52 4.66 17.85
C ASP A 257 22.19 3.32 17.46
N TRP A 258 21.74 2.23 18.07
CA TRP A 258 22.25 0.88 17.86
C TRP A 258 21.23 -0.03 17.15
N LEU A 259 20.01 0.44 16.92
CA LEU A 259 19.00 -0.30 16.18
C LEU A 259 19.17 -0.08 14.68
N ASP A 260 19.48 -1.14 13.95
CA ASP A 260 19.30 -1.20 12.51
C ASP A 260 17.86 -1.61 12.13
N THR A 261 17.59 -1.76 10.83
CA THR A 261 16.25 -2.10 10.33
C THR A 261 15.74 -3.45 10.86
N GLU A 262 16.60 -4.47 10.97
CA GLU A 262 16.20 -5.79 11.44
C GLU A 262 15.81 -5.74 12.93
N HIS A 263 16.60 -5.02 13.73
CA HIS A 263 16.31 -4.86 15.17
C HIS A 263 15.05 -4.01 15.42
N VAL A 264 14.79 -2.98 14.61
CA VAL A 264 13.54 -2.21 14.68
C VAL A 264 12.34 -3.10 14.36
N GLU A 265 12.40 -3.87 13.27
CA GLU A 265 11.30 -4.75 12.86
C GLU A 265 11.01 -5.82 13.91
N TYR A 266 12.05 -6.39 14.52
CA TYR A 266 11.91 -7.30 15.65
C TYR A 266 11.20 -6.65 16.85
N LEU A 267 11.67 -5.48 17.31
CA LEU A 267 11.05 -4.79 18.46
C LEU A 267 9.59 -4.40 18.18
N LEU A 268 9.26 -4.00 16.96
CA LEU A 268 7.88 -3.70 16.56
C LEU A 268 6.98 -4.94 16.62
N ASP A 269 7.48 -6.11 16.19
CA ASP A 269 6.75 -7.37 16.31
C ASP A 269 6.49 -7.74 17.78
N GLU A 270 7.49 -7.62 18.64
CA GLU A 270 7.37 -7.87 20.08
C GLU A 270 6.37 -6.92 20.77
N LEU A 271 6.40 -5.63 20.41
CA LEU A 271 5.41 -4.66 20.89
C LEU A 271 4.00 -5.03 20.46
N ASN A 272 3.80 -5.35 19.18
CA ASN A 272 2.48 -5.74 18.68
C ASN A 272 1.96 -7.00 19.40
N LYS A 273 2.82 -7.97 19.71
CA LYS A 273 2.44 -9.16 20.50
C LYS A 273 1.99 -8.77 21.91
N ALA A 274 2.78 -7.95 22.61
CA ALA A 274 2.47 -7.49 23.97
C ALA A 274 1.17 -6.68 24.02
N MET A 275 0.94 -5.79 23.04
CA MET A 275 -0.29 -5.01 22.91
C MET A 275 -1.54 -5.87 22.65
N ASN A 276 -1.37 -7.03 22.02
CA ASN A 276 -2.44 -8.00 21.77
C ASN A 276 -2.65 -9.00 22.93
N GLY A 277 -2.03 -8.77 24.09
CA GLY A 277 -2.23 -9.57 25.30
C GLY A 277 -1.51 -10.92 25.29
N LEU A 278 -0.51 -11.11 24.41
CA LEU A 278 0.40 -12.24 24.53
C LEU A 278 1.28 -12.03 25.76
N ALA A 279 1.28 -13.01 26.66
CA ALA A 279 2.04 -12.95 27.90
C ALA A 279 3.55 -13.01 27.60
N TYR A 280 4.29 -12.06 28.16
CA TYR A 280 5.75 -12.04 28.16
C TYR A 280 6.26 -12.25 29.58
N ASP A 281 7.12 -13.25 29.76
CA ASP A 281 7.79 -13.55 31.04
C ASP A 281 9.14 -12.80 31.14
N ASP A 282 9.17 -11.53 30.72
CA ASP A 282 10.32 -10.61 30.69
C ASP A 282 11.29 -10.75 29.50
N TYR A 283 11.70 -9.57 28.98
CA TYR A 283 12.73 -9.28 27.98
C TYR A 283 12.47 -9.74 26.52
N PRO A 284 12.41 -8.83 25.53
CA PRO A 284 12.44 -9.24 24.11
C PRO A 284 13.85 -9.76 23.78
N SER A 285 14.03 -11.09 23.68
CA SER A 285 15.25 -11.86 23.34
C SER A 285 16.61 -11.28 23.79
N SER A 286 17.42 -12.09 24.47
CA SER A 286 18.83 -11.84 24.82
C SER A 286 19.76 -11.43 23.67
N ASP A 287 19.29 -11.43 22.43
CA ASP A 287 20.05 -11.03 21.24
C ASP A 287 20.15 -9.51 21.08
N LEU A 288 19.25 -8.73 21.67
CA LEU A 288 19.39 -7.29 21.80
C LEU A 288 20.31 -7.01 23.00
N TYR A 289 21.62 -6.88 22.80
CA TYR A 289 22.62 -6.52 23.84
C TYR A 289 22.44 -5.08 24.38
N MET A 290 21.22 -4.71 24.76
CA MET A 290 20.78 -3.33 24.94
C MET A 290 20.09 -3.19 26.29
N GLU A 291 19.98 -1.94 26.74
CA GLU A 291 19.39 -1.51 28.01
C GLU A 291 18.14 -2.35 28.42
N GLU A 292 17.90 -2.53 29.72
CA GLU A 292 16.78 -3.34 30.22
C GLU A 292 15.43 -2.75 29.72
N ILE A 293 14.90 -3.28 28.61
CA ILE A 293 13.60 -2.92 28.03
C ILE A 293 12.57 -3.93 28.53
N TRP A 294 11.58 -3.44 29.28
CA TRP A 294 10.48 -4.22 29.82
C TRP A 294 9.18 -3.84 29.12
N LEU A 295 8.51 -4.84 28.54
CA LEU A 295 7.22 -4.67 27.85
C LEU A 295 6.09 -5.04 28.81
N HIS A 296 5.54 -4.05 29.51
CA HIS A 296 4.44 -4.24 30.48
C HIS A 296 3.22 -3.45 30.06
N TYR A 297 2.33 -4.06 29.25
CA TYR A 297 1.13 -3.37 28.75
C TYR A 297 0.37 -2.67 29.91
N PRO A 298 0.04 -1.36 29.78
CA PRO A 298 0.05 -0.54 28.56
C PRO A 298 1.33 0.30 28.33
N SER A 299 2.46 -0.04 28.95
CA SER A 299 3.67 0.79 28.95
C SER A 299 4.95 -0.01 28.65
N VAL A 300 5.98 0.73 28.26
CA VAL A 300 7.34 0.22 28.09
C VAL A 300 8.23 0.91 29.10
N THR A 301 9.01 0.13 29.85
CA THR A 301 10.01 0.64 30.78
C THR A 301 11.40 0.39 30.21
N ILE A 302 12.26 1.41 30.20
CA ILE A 302 13.61 1.35 29.64
C ILE A 302 14.61 1.72 30.74
N ALA A 303 15.58 0.84 30.96
CA ALA A 303 16.65 0.96 31.96
C ALA A 303 16.12 1.25 33.37
N ASP A 304 14.94 0.75 33.75
CA ASP A 304 14.25 1.04 35.01
C ASP A 304 14.04 2.54 35.34
N HIS A 305 14.18 3.42 34.34
CA HIS A 305 14.25 4.87 34.55
C HIS A 305 13.20 5.64 33.75
N LEU A 306 12.85 5.14 32.58
CA LEU A 306 11.86 5.78 31.72
C LEU A 306 10.69 4.83 31.49
N THR A 307 9.48 5.28 31.82
CA THR A 307 8.25 4.57 31.45
C THR A 307 7.47 5.43 30.49
N ILE A 308 7.12 4.86 29.33
CA ILE A 308 6.37 5.53 28.26
C ILE A 308 5.19 4.67 27.82
N PRO A 309 4.07 5.26 27.37
CA PRO A 309 3.00 4.50 26.75
C PRO A 309 3.52 3.64 25.60
N MET A 310 3.07 2.39 25.53
CA MET A 310 3.55 1.43 24.53
C MET A 310 3.24 1.89 23.10
N GLU A 311 2.08 2.54 22.90
CA GLU A 311 1.69 3.17 21.63
C GLU A 311 2.70 4.27 21.21
N ASP A 312 3.08 5.13 22.14
CA ASP A 312 4.03 6.22 21.87
C ASP A 312 5.42 5.66 21.53
N PHE A 313 5.88 4.64 22.27
CA PHE A 313 7.15 3.99 21.97
C PHE A 313 7.17 3.30 20.62
N LYS A 314 6.07 2.62 20.27
CA LYS A 314 5.88 2.02 18.95
C LYS A 314 6.01 3.08 17.86
N CYS A 315 5.33 4.23 17.99
CA CYS A 315 5.46 5.33 17.04
C CYS A 315 6.89 5.86 16.94
N ILE A 316 7.62 6.00 18.07
CA ILE A 316 9.03 6.43 18.05
C ILE A 316 9.91 5.43 17.29
N LEU A 317 9.70 4.12 17.48
CA LEU A 317 10.42 3.08 16.75
C LEU A 317 10.09 3.05 15.26
N GLU A 318 8.81 3.25 14.89
CA GLU A 318 8.40 3.39 13.49
C GLU A 318 9.06 4.62 12.83
N GLU A 319 9.05 5.76 13.51
CA GLU A 319 9.72 6.98 13.06
C GLU A 319 11.24 6.78 12.91
N TRP A 320 11.88 6.08 13.84
CA TRP A 320 13.31 5.73 13.76
C TRP A 320 13.59 4.79 12.58
N GLY A 321 12.76 3.74 12.42
CA GLY A 321 12.87 2.78 11.32
C GLY A 321 12.74 3.44 9.94
N GLU A 322 11.81 4.38 9.78
CA GLU A 322 11.68 5.17 8.56
C GLU A 322 12.86 6.10 8.35
N PHE A 323 13.41 6.70 9.42
CA PHE A 323 14.58 7.56 9.34
C PHE A 323 15.83 6.79 8.86
N ILE A 324 16.13 5.63 9.44
CA ILE A 324 17.33 4.85 9.08
C ILE A 324 17.26 4.26 7.66
N LYS A 325 16.05 4.07 7.10
CA LYS A 325 15.85 3.60 5.71
C LYS A 325 16.16 4.67 4.65
N GLN A 326 16.24 5.95 5.03
CA GLN A 326 16.39 7.07 4.09
C GLN A 326 17.83 7.46 3.75
N GLY A 327 18.83 7.03 4.53
CA GLY A 327 20.23 7.38 4.34
C GLY A 327 21.14 6.18 4.33
#